data_AF-A0A1G0IYH1-F1
#
_entry.id   AF-A0A1G0IYH1-F1
#
_cell.length_a   1.000
_cell.length_b   1.000
_cell.length_c   1.000
_cell.angle_alpha   90.00
_cell.angle_beta   90.00
_cell.angle_gamma   90.00
#
_symmetry.space_group_name_H-M   'P 1'
#
loop_
_entity.id
_entity.type
_entity.pdbx_description
1 polymer ?
#
loop_
_entity_poly.entity_id
_entity_poly.type
_entity_poly.pdbx_seq_one_letter_code
_entity_poly.pdbx_strand_id
1 'polypeptide(L)'
;MLFNQLGTDLASIIVIVSVFMFGLGLGALAGGKFTEFFPHHLIISYLVIELSIALFGIFSPNIIASLDSFSFSNNIFITIILSFLILIFPTTLMGATFPILVRYVDHFNTHIGRSVGELYFANTLGGAFGAYLAGFVLLYVMELSSAIYFSVFLNLLVAILTLIFLKKQKS
;
A
#
# COMPACT_ATOMS: atom_id res chain seq x y z
N MET A 1 -0.34 27.08 -24.45
CA MET A 1 -1.35 26.62 -23.46
C MET A 1 -1.02 25.26 -22.83
N LEU A 2 -0.17 24.40 -23.42
CA LEU A 2 0.26 23.12 -22.82
C LEU A 2 1.16 23.23 -21.57
N PHE A 3 1.93 24.31 -21.41
CA PHE A 3 2.88 24.45 -20.29
C PHE A 3 2.18 24.71 -18.93
N ASN A 4 0.97 25.27 -18.93
CA ASN A 4 0.21 25.56 -17.70
C ASN A 4 -0.57 24.33 -17.18
N GLN A 5 -0.79 23.32 -18.03
CA GLN A 5 -1.39 22.03 -17.64
C GLN A 5 -0.32 21.00 -17.23
N LEU A 6 0.87 21.04 -17.86
CA LEU A 6 2.01 20.21 -17.44
C LEU A 6 2.45 20.50 -16.00
N GLY A 7 2.37 21.76 -15.55
CA GLY A 7 2.75 22.15 -14.20
C GLY A 7 1.88 21.52 -13.11
N THR A 8 0.56 21.41 -13.32
CA THR A 8 -0.36 20.79 -12.36
C THR A 8 -0.24 19.28 -12.35
N ASP A 9 -0.05 18.64 -13.51
CA ASP A 9 0.11 17.18 -13.58
C ASP A 9 1.46 16.72 -13.04
N LEU A 10 2.55 17.40 -13.42
CA LEU A 10 3.89 17.05 -12.96
C LEU A 10 4.06 17.33 -11.46
N ALA A 11 3.51 18.43 -10.95
CA ALA A 11 3.48 18.69 -9.51
C ALA A 11 2.67 17.62 -8.75
N SER A 12 1.49 17.25 -9.27
CA SER A 12 0.67 16.17 -8.68
C SER A 12 1.41 14.85 -8.64
N ILE A 13 2.07 14.45 -9.74
CA ILE A 13 2.88 13.22 -9.80
C ILE A 13 4.01 13.27 -8.77
N ILE A 14 4.77 14.37 -8.70
CA ILE A 14 5.86 14.51 -7.73
C ILE A 14 5.34 14.42 -6.30
N VAL A 15 4.23 15.09 -5.99
CA VAL A 15 3.60 15.04 -4.66
C VAL A 15 3.18 13.61 -4.34
N ILE A 16 2.43 12.93 -5.21
CA ILE A 16 1.97 11.56 -4.99
C ILE A 16 3.15 10.62 -4.76
N VAL A 17 4.17 10.66 -5.61
CA VAL A 17 5.37 9.82 -5.47
C VAL A 17 6.12 10.14 -4.19
N SER A 18 6.27 11.42 -3.84
CA SER A 18 6.96 11.84 -2.61
C SER A 18 6.22 11.35 -1.36
N VAL A 19 4.89 11.48 -1.33
CA VAL A 19 4.07 10.99 -0.22
C VAL A 19 4.12 9.47 -0.14
N PHE A 20 4.07 8.78 -1.27
CA PHE A 20 4.16 7.33 -1.33
C PHE A 20 5.51 6.83 -0.78
N MET A 21 6.62 7.42 -1.24
CA MET A 21 7.96 7.08 -0.74
C MET A 21 8.14 7.44 0.74
N PHE A 22 7.64 8.60 1.17
CA PHE A 22 7.70 9.03 2.56
C PHE A 22 6.89 8.11 3.48
N GLY A 23 5.66 7.76 3.08
CA GLY A 23 4.82 6.82 3.79
C GLY A 23 5.43 5.42 3.86
N LEU A 24 5.95 4.88 2.75
CA LEU A 24 6.65 3.59 2.77
C LEU A 24 7.85 3.61 3.71
N GLY A 25 8.65 4.69 3.70
CA GLY A 25 9.79 4.85 4.61
C GLY A 25 9.38 4.92 6.08
N LEU A 26 8.35 5.73 6.40
CA LEU A 26 7.78 5.81 7.75
C LEU A 26 7.22 4.45 8.20
N GLY A 27 6.50 3.78 7.32
CA GLY A 27 5.95 2.45 7.53
C GLY A 27 7.02 1.42 7.80
N ALA A 28 8.13 1.43 7.04
CA ALA A 28 9.24 0.52 7.23
C ALA A 28 9.91 0.73 8.60
N LEU A 29 10.12 1.98 9.02
CA LEU A 29 10.69 2.32 10.32
C LEU A 29 9.75 1.94 11.48
N ALA A 30 8.46 2.30 11.36
CA ALA A 30 7.46 2.00 12.38
C ALA A 30 7.21 0.49 12.48
N GLY A 31 7.09 -0.19 11.34
CA GLY A 31 6.96 -1.64 11.24
C GLY A 31 8.15 -2.37 11.86
N GLY A 32 9.38 -1.95 11.54
CA GLY A 32 10.60 -2.49 12.14
C GLY A 32 10.58 -2.41 13.67
N LYS A 33 10.35 -1.21 14.23
CA LYS A 33 10.20 -1.02 15.68
C LYS A 33 9.04 -1.84 16.26
N PHE A 34 7.90 -1.86 15.58
CA PHE A 34 6.74 -2.63 16.01
C PHE A 34 7.07 -4.13 16.16
N THR A 35 7.87 -4.68 15.26
CA THR A 35 8.29 -6.09 15.34
C THR A 35 9.18 -6.39 16.56
N GLU A 36 9.91 -5.40 17.08
CA GLU A 36 10.71 -5.53 18.29
C GLU A 36 9.83 -5.54 19.56
N PHE A 37 8.80 -4.69 19.59
CA PHE A 37 7.87 -4.60 20.72
C PHE A 37 6.85 -5.76 20.77
N PHE A 38 6.42 -6.26 19.61
CA PHE A 38 5.36 -7.28 19.51
C PHE A 38 5.77 -8.51 18.67
N PRO A 39 6.84 -9.24 19.04
CA PRO A 39 7.39 -10.33 18.23
C PRO A 39 6.44 -11.54 18.07
N HIS A 40 5.46 -11.71 18.96
CA HIS A 40 4.52 -12.84 18.92
C HIS A 40 3.26 -12.58 18.06
N HIS A 41 3.06 -11.35 17.57
CA HIS A 41 1.83 -10.95 16.88
C HIS A 41 2.03 -10.62 15.39
N LEU A 42 3.20 -10.93 14.82
CA LEU A 42 3.60 -10.52 13.47
C LEU A 42 2.58 -10.89 12.38
N ILE A 43 2.12 -12.14 12.32
CA ILE A 43 1.13 -12.56 11.31
C ILE A 43 -0.23 -11.89 11.52
N ILE A 44 -0.64 -11.70 12.78
CA ILE A 44 -1.91 -11.03 13.10
C ILE A 44 -1.83 -9.57 12.67
N SER A 45 -0.71 -8.90 12.92
CA SER A 45 -0.47 -7.53 12.48
C SER A 45 -0.45 -7.43 10.96
N TYR A 46 0.19 -8.38 10.26
CA TYR A 46 0.15 -8.46 8.80
C TYR A 46 -1.28 -8.59 8.28
N LEU A 47 -2.08 -9.50 8.86
CA LEU A 47 -3.51 -9.65 8.53
C LEU A 47 -4.30 -8.34 8.72
N VAL A 48 -4.10 -7.66 9.86
CA VAL A 48 -4.78 -6.40 10.17
C VAL A 48 -4.39 -5.29 9.18
N ILE A 49 -3.11 -5.26 8.77
CA ILE A 49 -2.61 -4.31 7.76
C ILE A 49 -3.30 -4.54 6.41
N GLU A 50 -3.30 -5.77 5.91
CA GLU A 50 -3.93 -6.12 4.62
C GLU A 50 -5.44 -5.83 4.62
N LEU A 51 -6.13 -6.14 5.73
CA LEU A 51 -7.55 -5.78 5.90
C LEU A 51 -7.77 -4.27 5.94
N SER A 52 -6.88 -3.51 6.59
CA SER A 52 -6.97 -2.05 6.67
C SER A 52 -6.75 -1.39 5.30
N ILE A 53 -5.82 -1.91 4.50
CA ILE A 53 -5.58 -1.46 3.12
C ILE A 53 -6.79 -1.79 2.24
N ALA A 54 -7.33 -3.01 2.34
CA ALA A 54 -8.54 -3.40 1.61
C ALA A 54 -9.73 -2.51 1.99
N LEU A 55 -9.94 -2.26 3.28
CA LEU A 55 -11.02 -1.39 3.78
C LEU A 55 -10.85 0.03 3.25
N PHE A 56 -9.64 0.58 3.30
CA PHE A 56 -9.34 1.87 2.71
C PHE A 56 -9.67 1.90 1.21
N GLY A 57 -9.29 0.87 0.46
CA GLY A 57 -9.59 0.76 -0.97
C GLY A 57 -11.09 0.67 -1.29
N ILE A 58 -11.93 0.12 -0.40
CA ILE A 58 -13.39 0.11 -0.58
C ILE A 58 -13.98 1.52 -0.50
N PHE A 59 -13.48 2.32 0.43
CA PHE A 59 -13.97 3.69 0.66
C PHE A 59 -13.28 4.73 -0.22
N SER A 60 -12.11 4.42 -0.79
CA SER A 60 -11.31 5.39 -1.53
C SER A 60 -12.04 6.02 -2.73
N PRO A 61 -12.86 5.32 -3.54
CA PRO A 61 -13.58 5.96 -4.65
C PRO A 61 -14.55 7.04 -4.15
N ASN A 62 -15.24 6.80 -3.03
CA ASN A 62 -16.16 7.78 -2.44
C ASN A 62 -15.40 8.98 -1.86
N ILE A 63 -14.23 8.74 -1.25
CA ILE A 63 -13.36 9.80 -0.74
C ILE A 63 -12.86 10.67 -1.90
N ILE A 64 -12.37 10.05 -2.98
CA ILE A 64 -11.88 10.74 -4.18
C ILE A 64 -13.00 11.57 -4.82
N ALA A 65 -14.18 10.98 -5.04
CA ALA A 65 -15.32 11.70 -5.60
C ALA A 65 -15.77 12.89 -4.73
N SER A 66 -15.68 12.74 -3.40
CA SER A 66 -15.96 13.84 -2.47
C SER A 66 -14.92 14.95 -2.60
N LEU A 67 -13.63 14.61 -2.66
CA LEU A 67 -12.55 15.59 -2.86
C LEU A 67 -12.69 16.36 -4.18
N ASP A 68 -13.12 15.70 -5.25
CA ASP A 68 -13.37 16.36 -6.54
C ASP A 68 -14.48 17.40 -6.41
N SER A 69 -15.55 17.08 -5.66
CA SER A 69 -16.63 18.03 -5.38
C SER A 69 -16.23 19.21 -4.48
N PHE A 70 -15.30 19.00 -3.54
CA PHE A 70 -14.74 20.07 -2.68
C PHE A 70 -13.65 20.89 -3.39
N SER A 71 -12.96 20.32 -4.37
CA SER A 71 -11.88 20.98 -5.15
C SER A 71 -12.38 22.11 -6.05
N PHE A 72 -13.69 22.31 -6.17
CA PHE A 72 -14.30 23.54 -6.71
C PHE A 72 -13.83 24.82 -5.99
N SER A 73 -13.18 24.72 -4.82
CA SER A 73 -12.60 25.87 -4.10
C SER A 73 -11.30 26.43 -4.71
N ASN A 74 -10.77 25.88 -5.81
CA ASN A 74 -9.64 26.39 -6.59
C ASN A 74 -8.30 26.59 -5.81
N ASN A 75 -8.16 26.00 -4.62
CA ASN A 75 -6.98 26.18 -3.77
C ASN A 75 -6.07 24.94 -3.81
N ILE A 76 -4.99 25.03 -4.57
CA ILE A 76 -4.01 23.96 -4.78
C ILE A 76 -3.41 23.44 -3.48
N PHE A 77 -3.21 24.32 -2.48
CA PHE A 77 -2.62 23.93 -1.19
C PHE A 77 -3.51 22.98 -0.41
N ILE A 78 -4.83 23.22 -0.41
CA ILE A 78 -5.80 22.37 0.28
C ILE A 78 -5.84 20.98 -0.38
N THR A 79 -5.84 20.94 -1.70
CA THR A 79 -5.84 19.68 -2.48
C THR A 79 -4.60 18.84 -2.18
N ILE A 80 -3.42 19.47 -2.13
CA ILE A 80 -2.15 18.81 -1.78
C ILE A 80 -2.19 18.24 -0.37
N ILE A 81 -2.65 19.02 0.62
CA ILE A 81 -2.73 18.58 2.02
C ILE A 81 -3.70 17.42 2.19
N LEU A 82 -4.88 17.49 1.56
CA LEU A 82 -5.87 16.41 1.64
C LEU A 82 -5.35 15.14 0.97
N SER A 83 -4.74 15.26 -0.21
CA SER A 83 -4.12 14.13 -0.91
C SER A 83 -3.00 13.50 -0.09
N PHE A 84 -2.18 14.32 0.56
CA PHE A 84 -1.15 13.86 1.50
C PHE A 84 -1.77 13.05 2.64
N LEU A 85 -2.76 13.60 3.33
CA LEU A 85 -3.40 12.95 4.49
C LEU A 85 -4.11 11.64 4.13
N ILE A 86 -4.67 11.57 2.92
CA ILE A 86 -5.36 10.38 2.44
C ILE A 86 -4.37 9.29 2.04
N LEU A 87 -3.27 9.66 1.37
CA LEU A 87 -2.27 8.69 0.90
C LEU A 87 -1.30 8.25 2.00
N ILE A 88 -1.01 9.08 3.00
CA ILE A 88 -0.02 8.73 4.02
C ILE A 88 -0.44 7.51 4.85
N PHE A 89 -1.75 7.36 5.11
CA PHE A 89 -2.29 6.24 5.87
C PHE A 89 -2.05 4.87 5.20
N PRO A 90 -2.57 4.59 3.98
CA PRO A 90 -2.36 3.30 3.33
C PRO A 90 -0.88 3.06 3.00
N THR A 91 -0.12 4.09 2.63
CA THR A 91 1.30 3.93 2.26
C THR A 91 2.18 3.60 3.46
N THR A 92 1.89 4.16 4.63
CA THR A 92 2.56 3.77 5.89
C THR A 92 2.25 2.31 6.25
N LEU A 93 0.99 1.88 6.09
CA LEU A 93 0.62 0.48 6.31
C LEU A 93 1.35 -0.46 5.33
N MET A 94 1.38 -0.10 4.05
CA MET A 94 2.12 -0.86 3.03
C MET A 94 3.61 -0.95 3.37
N GLY A 95 4.24 0.13 3.86
CA GLY A 95 5.65 0.14 4.24
C GLY A 95 5.98 -0.79 5.41
N ALA A 96 5.03 -1.03 6.32
CA ALA A 96 5.22 -1.89 7.48
C ALA A 96 5.19 -3.40 7.15
N THR A 97 4.60 -3.79 6.01
CA THR A 97 4.43 -5.21 5.62
C THR A 97 5.75 -5.97 5.52
N PHE A 98 6.74 -5.38 4.85
CA PHE A 98 8.02 -6.04 4.59
C PHE A 98 8.84 -6.30 5.86
N PRO A 99 9.08 -5.33 6.77
CA PRO A 99 9.73 -5.61 8.05
C PRO A 99 9.02 -6.69 8.88
N ILE A 100 7.69 -6.70 8.88
CA ILE A 100 6.89 -7.71 9.61
C ILE A 100 7.16 -9.12 9.06
N LEU A 101 7.13 -9.28 7.74
CA LEU A 101 7.41 -10.57 7.10
C LEU A 101 8.87 -11.01 7.28
N VAL A 102 9.82 -10.07 7.16
CA VAL A 102 11.24 -10.36 7.39
C VAL A 102 11.46 -10.87 8.82
N ARG A 103 10.94 -10.17 9.83
CA ARG A 103 11.07 -10.60 11.22
C ARG A 103 10.38 -11.93 11.49
N TYR A 104 9.24 -12.17 10.83
CA TYR A 104 8.55 -13.44 10.95
C TYR A 104 9.42 -14.59 10.43
N VAL A 105 10.01 -14.45 9.25
CA VAL A 105 10.83 -15.51 8.65
C VAL A 105 12.16 -15.71 9.38
N ASP A 106 12.74 -14.65 9.93
CA ASP A 106 13.92 -14.68 10.80
C ASP A 106 13.74 -15.62 12.00
N HIS A 107 12.52 -15.70 12.55
CA HIS A 107 12.20 -16.58 13.68
C HIS A 107 12.23 -18.09 13.36
N PHE A 108 12.09 -18.48 12.08
CA PHE A 108 11.95 -19.90 11.69
C PHE A 108 13.10 -20.44 10.85
N ASN A 109 13.89 -19.59 10.18
CA ASN A 109 14.90 -20.03 9.22
C ASN A 109 16.33 -19.80 9.71
N THR A 110 17.14 -20.87 9.64
CA THR A 110 18.59 -20.82 9.87
C THR A 110 19.35 -20.10 8.75
N HIS A 111 18.73 -19.92 7.57
CA HIS A 111 19.28 -19.21 6.41
C HIS A 111 18.55 -17.88 6.15
N ILE A 112 18.75 -16.94 7.06
CA ILE A 112 18.10 -15.61 7.07
C ILE A 112 18.31 -14.87 5.74
N GLY A 113 19.56 -14.77 5.28
CA GLY A 113 19.90 -14.00 4.07
C GLY A 113 19.19 -14.48 2.80
N ARG A 114 19.05 -15.80 2.61
CA ARG A 114 18.32 -16.37 1.47
C ARG A 114 16.84 -16.04 1.54
N SER A 115 16.24 -16.20 2.72
CA SER A 115 14.81 -15.99 2.90
C SER A 115 14.41 -14.52 2.73
N VAL A 116 15.24 -13.61 3.25
CA VAL A 116 15.08 -12.16 3.02
C VAL A 116 15.24 -11.81 1.54
N GLY A 117 16.21 -12.43 0.85
CA GLY A 117 16.39 -12.26 -0.59
C GLY A 117 15.18 -12.73 -1.40
N GLU A 118 14.59 -13.88 -1.05
CA GLU A 118 13.38 -14.41 -1.68
C GLU A 118 12.17 -13.50 -1.45
N LEU A 119 11.98 -12.98 -0.23
CA LEU A 119 10.93 -11.99 0.07
C LEU A 119 11.12 -10.69 -0.72
N TYR A 120 12.36 -10.19 -0.78
CA TYR A 120 12.68 -8.95 -1.51
C TYR A 120 12.48 -9.11 -3.02
N PHE A 121 12.86 -10.27 -3.57
CA PHE A 121 12.61 -10.63 -4.96
C PHE A 121 11.11 -10.67 -5.25
N ALA A 122 10.33 -11.36 -4.42
CA ALA A 122 8.88 -11.45 -4.57
C ALA A 122 8.20 -10.06 -4.50
N ASN A 123 8.61 -9.22 -3.54
CA ASN A 123 8.09 -7.84 -3.40
C ASN A 123 8.41 -6.98 -4.63
N THR A 124 9.64 -7.06 -5.13
CA THR A 124 10.08 -6.26 -6.29
C THR A 124 9.41 -6.73 -7.58
N LEU A 125 9.36 -8.05 -7.80
CA LEU A 125 8.71 -8.65 -8.97
C LEU A 125 7.20 -8.35 -8.95
N GLY A 126 6.55 -8.53 -7.80
CA GLY A 126 5.13 -8.24 -7.61
C GLY A 126 4.82 -6.76 -7.80
N GLY A 127 5.65 -5.86 -7.27
CA GLY A 127 5.52 -4.43 -7.47
C GLY A 127 5.67 -4.01 -8.94
N ALA A 128 6.68 -4.54 -9.65
CA ALA A 128 6.88 -4.27 -11.07
C ALA A 128 5.73 -4.81 -11.92
N PHE A 129 5.31 -6.06 -11.69
CA PHE A 129 4.19 -6.66 -12.39
C PHE A 129 2.87 -5.94 -12.09
N GLY A 130 2.63 -5.58 -10.84
CA GLY A 130 1.45 -4.82 -10.42
C GLY A 130 1.39 -3.43 -11.05
N ALA A 131 2.51 -2.70 -11.08
CA ALA A 131 2.59 -1.40 -11.73
C ALA A 131 2.32 -1.49 -13.24
N TYR A 132 2.89 -2.51 -13.90
CA TYR A 132 2.63 -2.79 -15.31
C TYR A 132 1.15 -3.12 -15.55
N LEU A 133 0.61 -4.08 -14.81
CA LEU A 133 -0.78 -4.51 -14.93
C LEU A 133 -1.74 -3.35 -14.69
N ALA A 134 -1.52 -2.56 -13.63
CA ALA A 134 -2.36 -1.42 -13.31
C ALA A 134 -2.30 -0.33 -14.39
N GLY A 135 -1.10 0.12 -14.75
CA GLY A 135 -0.90 1.25 -15.66
C GLY A 135 -1.22 0.96 -17.13
N PHE A 136 -0.97 -0.27 -17.60
CA PHE A 136 -1.05 -0.60 -19.02
C PHE A 136 -2.23 -1.52 -19.39
N VAL A 137 -2.81 -2.24 -18.42
CA VAL A 137 -3.88 -3.21 -18.69
C VAL A 137 -5.18 -2.80 -18.00
N LEU A 138 -5.18 -2.67 -16.67
CA LEU A 138 -6.41 -2.40 -15.91
C LEU A 138 -6.98 -1.04 -16.32
N LEU A 139 -6.18 0.03 -16.29
CA LEU A 139 -6.68 1.37 -16.67
C LEU A 139 -7.04 1.52 -18.15
N TYR A 140 -6.66 0.55 -19.00
CA TYR A 140 -7.06 0.51 -20.40
C TYR A 140 -8.39 -0.22 -20.62
N VAL A 141 -8.66 -1.28 -19.85
CA VAL A 141 -9.81 -2.18 -20.04
C VAL A 141 -10.96 -1.90 -19.08
N MET A 142 -10.69 -1.28 -17.93
CA MET A 142 -11.69 -0.99 -16.89
C MET A 142 -11.57 0.42 -16.33
N GLU A 143 -12.65 0.90 -15.72
CA GLU A 143 -12.68 2.19 -15.05
C GLU A 143 -11.80 2.19 -13.79
N LEU A 144 -11.36 3.38 -13.36
CA LEU A 144 -10.50 3.55 -12.19
C LEU A 144 -11.07 2.87 -10.93
N SER A 145 -12.37 3.04 -10.67
CA SER A 145 -13.04 2.41 -9.52
C SER A 145 -13.01 0.88 -9.59
N SER A 146 -13.19 0.30 -10.78
CA SER A 146 -13.10 -1.15 -10.97
C SER A 146 -11.67 -1.67 -10.74
N ALA A 147 -10.65 -0.92 -11.17
CA ALA A 147 -9.25 -1.25 -10.91
C ALA A 147 -8.91 -1.18 -9.40
N ILE A 148 -9.48 -0.20 -8.69
CA ILE A 148 -9.40 -0.12 -7.23
C ILE A 148 -10.05 -1.35 -6.58
N TYR A 149 -11.28 -1.71 -6.97
CA TYR A 149 -11.96 -2.89 -6.42
C TYR A 149 -11.25 -4.21 -6.74
N PHE A 150 -10.58 -4.30 -7.88
CA PHE A 150 -9.72 -5.44 -8.19
C PHE A 150 -8.52 -5.51 -7.22
N SER A 151 -7.91 -4.37 -6.91
CA SER A 151 -6.82 -4.30 -5.91
C SER A 151 -7.30 -4.64 -4.49
N VAL A 152 -8.52 -4.22 -4.13
CA VAL A 152 -9.18 -4.62 -2.87
C VAL A 152 -9.36 -6.13 -2.82
N PHE A 153 -9.87 -6.74 -3.90
CA PHE A 153 -10.05 -8.18 -3.98
C PHE A 153 -8.73 -8.93 -3.75
N LEU A 154 -7.62 -8.46 -4.33
CA LEU A 154 -6.30 -9.05 -4.11
C LEU A 154 -5.84 -8.93 -2.65
N ASN A 155 -6.00 -7.76 -2.01
CA ASN A 155 -5.66 -7.59 -0.59
C ASN A 155 -6.53 -8.50 0.30
N LEU A 156 -7.82 -8.64 0.01
CA LEU A 156 -8.70 -9.56 0.75
C LEU A 156 -8.30 -11.02 0.54
N LEU A 157 -7.89 -11.40 -0.66
CA LEU A 157 -7.37 -12.75 -0.94
C LEU A 157 -6.13 -13.02 -0.08
N VAL A 158 -5.18 -12.09 -0.04
CA VAL A 158 -3.97 -12.19 0.81
C VAL A 158 -4.37 -12.31 2.27
N ALA A 159 -5.26 -11.45 2.78
CA ALA A 159 -5.76 -11.51 4.15
C ALA A 159 -6.40 -12.88 4.49
N ILE A 160 -7.21 -13.45 3.58
CA ILE A 160 -7.81 -14.78 3.76
C ILE A 160 -6.72 -15.86 3.81
N LEU A 161 -5.74 -15.82 2.92
CA LEU A 161 -4.62 -16.77 2.92
C LEU A 161 -3.81 -16.68 4.23
N THR A 162 -3.55 -15.47 4.71
CA THR A 162 -2.90 -15.24 6.02
C THR A 162 -3.74 -15.79 7.17
N LEU A 163 -5.06 -15.62 7.15
CA LEU A 163 -5.96 -16.16 8.16
C LEU A 163 -5.94 -17.70 8.17
N ILE A 164 -5.97 -18.33 7.00
CA ILE A 164 -5.88 -19.79 6.86
C ILE A 164 -4.53 -20.28 7.39
N PHE A 165 -3.44 -19.58 7.06
CA PHE A 165 -2.11 -19.88 7.57
C PHE A 165 -2.04 -19.80 9.10
N LEU A 166 -2.57 -18.73 9.69
CA LEU A 166 -2.64 -18.54 11.14
C LEU A 166 -3.42 -19.66 11.84
N LYS A 167 -4.53 -20.12 11.27
CA LYS A 167 -5.32 -21.23 11.82
C LYS A 167 -4.55 -22.54 11.81
N LYS A 168 -3.80 -22.83 10.75
CA LYS A 168 -2.98 -24.05 10.66
C LYS A 168 -1.84 -24.08 11.69
N GLN A 169 -1.30 -22.93 12.05
CA GLN A 169 -0.21 -22.84 13.03
C GLN A 169 -0.67 -23.03 14.49
N LYS A 170 -1.97 -22.82 14.76
CA LYS A 170 -2.59 -23.04 16.08
C LYS A 170 -3.14 -24.46 16.29
N SER A 171 -3.27 -25.24 15.21
CA SER A 171 -3.75 -26.63 15.23
C SER A 171 -2.59 -27.61 15.31
#